data_AF-A0A1S2R6R4-F1
#
_entry.id   AF-A0A1S2R6R4-F1
#
_cell.length_a   1.000
_cell.length_b   1.000
_cell.length_c   1.000
_cell.angle_alpha   90.00
_cell.angle_beta   90.00
_cell.angle_gamma   90.00
#
_symmetry.space_group_name_H-M   'P 1'
#
loop_
_entity.id
_entity.type
_entity.pdbx_description
1 polymer ?
#
loop_
_entity_poly.entity_id
_entity_poly.type
_entity_poly.pdbx_seq_one_letter_code
_entity_poly.pdbx_strand_id
1 'polypeptide(L)' 'MSAQCPKCNGMGFVMKKQKNELKMECLYCYHRWLAMSKICPKCTRPNGFEVEGVCPQCYSEQYKS' A
#
# COMPACT_ATOMS: atom_id res chain seq x y z
N MET A 1 2.59 -4.34 -9.68
CA MET A 1 1.63 -5.32 -9.14
C MET A 1 0.75 -4.61 -8.13
N SER A 2 -0.55 -4.87 -8.11
CA SER A 2 -1.54 -4.26 -7.21
C SER A 2 -1.92 -5.26 -6.10
N ALA A 3 -2.39 -4.75 -4.97
CA ALA A 3 -3.00 -5.56 -3.91
C ALA A 3 -4.26 -6.27 -4.44
N GLN A 4 -4.25 -7.59 -4.49
CA GLN A 4 -5.39 -8.39 -4.95
C GLN A 4 -6.29 -8.74 -3.76
N CYS A 5 -7.61 -8.62 -3.97
CA CYS A 5 -8.59 -8.98 -2.96
C CYS A 5 -8.58 -10.49 -2.73
N PRO A 6 -8.45 -10.97 -1.48
CA PRO A 6 -8.39 -12.40 -1.20
C PRO A 6 -9.72 -13.14 -1.49
N LYS A 7 -10.82 -12.42 -1.67
CA LYS A 7 -12.15 -13.00 -1.90
C LYS A 7 -12.51 -13.15 -3.38
N CYS A 8 -12.17 -12.17 -4.21
CA CYS A 8 -12.57 -12.15 -5.63
C CYS A 8 -11.42 -11.90 -6.60
N ASN A 9 -10.19 -11.82 -6.10
CA ASN A 9 -8.97 -11.48 -6.85
C ASN A 9 -8.99 -10.11 -7.56
N GLY A 10 -10.03 -9.30 -7.31
CA GLY A 10 -10.16 -7.94 -7.84
C GLY A 10 -9.21 -6.96 -7.17
N MET A 11 -9.12 -5.75 -7.71
CA MET A 11 -8.23 -4.71 -7.21
C MET A 11 -8.68 -4.18 -5.83
N GLY A 12 -7.72 -4.05 -4.93
CA GLY A 12 -7.87 -3.39 -3.63
C GLY A 12 -7.21 -2.01 -3.57
N PHE A 13 -7.71 -1.17 -2.66
CA PHE A 13 -7.11 0.13 -2.35
C PHE A 13 -6.95 0.31 -0.84
N VAL A 14 -6.00 1.17 -0.45
CA VAL A 14 -5.69 1.45 0.95
C VAL A 14 -6.73 2.43 1.51
N MET A 15 -7.47 2.02 2.53
CA MET A 15 -8.41 2.85 3.27
C MET A 15 -7.73 3.63 4.41
N LYS A 16 -6.87 2.93 5.17
CA LYS A 16 -6.18 3.52 6.32
C LYS A 16 -4.81 2.87 6.49
N LYS A 17 -3.84 3.68 6.91
CA LYS A 17 -2.48 3.24 7.25
C LYS A 17 -2.32 3.34 8.77
N GLN A 18 -1.82 2.28 9.41
CA GLN A 18 -1.48 2.25 10.83
C GLN A 18 -0.14 1.57 11.04
N LYS A 19 0.91 2.36 11.27
CA LYS A 19 2.30 1.87 11.34
C LYS A 19 2.65 1.04 10.10
N ASN A 20 2.75 -0.28 10.24
CA ASN A 20 3.10 -1.23 9.19
C ASN A 20 1.87 -1.93 8.60
N GLU A 21 0.68 -1.71 9.16
CA GLU A 21 -0.57 -2.32 8.71
C GLU A 21 -1.35 -1.38 7.79
N LEU A 22 -1.93 -1.98 6.76
CA LEU A 22 -2.79 -1.34 5.78
C LEU A 22 -4.17 -1.97 5.89
N LYS A 23 -5.18 -1.14 6.17
CA LYS A 23 -6.57 -1.54 6.00
C LYS A 23 -6.94 -1.35 4.55
N MET A 24 -7.30 -2.44 3.89
CA MET A 24 -7.61 -2.49 2.47
C MET A 24 -9.11 -2.70 2.25
N GLU A 25 -9.64 -2.22 1.13
CA GLU A 25 -10.99 -2.51 0.66
C GLU A 25 -10.98 -2.83 -0.84
N CYS A 26 -11.82 -3.78 -1.27
CA CYS A 26 -11.94 -4.16 -2.67
C CYS A 26 -12.89 -3.22 -3.40
N LEU A 27 -12.49 -2.77 -4.59
CA LEU A 27 -13.34 -1.92 -5.45
C LEU A 27 -14.60 -2.64 -5.97
N TYR A 28 -14.57 -3.98 -6.04
CA TYR A 28 -15.61 -4.76 -6.71
C TYR A 28 -16.57 -5.45 -5.73
N CYS A 29 -16.04 -6.07 -4.68
CA CYS A 29 -16.86 -6.83 -3.73
C CYS A 29 -16.93 -6.19 -2.33
N TYR A 30 -16.32 -5.01 -2.15
CA TYR A 30 -16.26 -4.25 -0.89
C TYR A 30 -15.73 -5.05 0.32
N HIS A 31 -15.12 -6.20 0.09
CA HIS A 31 -14.48 -6.97 1.13
C HIS A 31 -13.31 -6.17 1.71
N ARG A 32 -13.17 -6.20 3.03
CA ARG A 32 -12.11 -5.51 3.77
C ARG A 32 -11.14 -6.52 4.33
N TRP A 33 -9.85 -6.26 4.19
CA TRP A 33 -8.79 -7.10 4.76
C TRP A 33 -7.64 -6.25 5.29
N LEU A 34 -6.77 -6.89 6.06
CA LEU A 34 -5.53 -6.31 6.54
C LEU A 34 -4.38 -6.80 5.67
N ALA A 35 -3.50 -5.89 5.30
CA ALA A 35 -2.29 -6.16 4.55
C ALA A 35 -1.09 -5.50 5.25
N MET A 36 0.11 -6.00 4.98
CA MET A 36 1.34 -5.42 5.50
C MET A 36 1.94 -4.46 4.47
N SER A 37 2.31 -3.28 4.93
CA SER A 37 3.11 -2.35 4.15
C SER A 37 4.48 -2.97 3.86
N LYS A 38 4.96 -2.82 2.62
CA LYS A 38 6.34 -3.10 2.28
C LYS A 38 7.27 -2.01 2.81
N ILE A 39 8.57 -2.27 2.75
CA ILE A 39 9.60 -1.35 3.25
C ILE A 39 10.13 -0.50 2.09
N CYS A 40 10.24 0.80 2.30
CA CYS A 40 10.83 1.71 1.34
C CYS A 40 12.33 1.41 1.20
N PRO A 41 12.84 1.15 -0.02
CA PRO A 41 14.23 0.79 -0.23
C PRO A 41 15.21 1.96 0.04
N LYS A 42 14.72 3.20 0.14
CA LYS A 42 15.57 4.39 0.35
C LYS A 42 15.75 4.81 1.80
N CYS A 43 14.69 4.70 2.60
CA CYS A 43 14.68 5.23 3.98
C CYS A 43 14.36 4.17 5.03
N THR A 44 14.23 2.90 4.62
CA THR A 44 13.99 1.73 5.49
C THR A 44 12.76 1.86 6.40
N ARG A 45 11.81 2.73 6.03
CA ARG A 45 10.51 2.91 6.70
C ARG A 45 9.39 2.25 5.88
N PRO A 46 8.22 1.94 6.49
CA PRO A 46 7.07 1.45 5.72
C PRO A 46 6.73 2.38 4.55
N ASN A 47 6.58 1.82 3.35
CA ASN A 47 6.28 2.59 2.15
C ASN A 47 4.79 3.00 2.06
N GLY A 48 3.93 2.39 2.87
CA GLY A 48 2.51 2.64 2.93
C GLY A 48 1.72 1.98 1.80
N PHE A 49 2.27 0.94 1.16
CA PHE A 49 1.67 0.15 0.09
C PHE A 49 1.93 -1.34 0.31
N GLU A 50 1.04 -2.21 -0.18
CA GLU A 50 1.26 -3.68 -0.12
C GLU A 50 2.32 -4.16 -1.12
N VAL A 51 2.82 -3.26 -1.97
CA VAL A 51 3.70 -3.56 -3.10
C VAL A 51 5.04 -2.88 -2.90
N GLU A 52 6.09 -3.46 -3.48
CA GLU A 52 7.44 -2.90 -3.43
C GLU A 52 7.50 -1.52 -4.10
N GLY A 53 8.23 -0.58 -3.50
CA GLY A 53 8.36 0.77 -4.02
C GLY A 53 8.80 1.81 -2.99
N VAL A 54 9.14 2.99 -3.48
CA VAL A 54 9.50 4.14 -2.64
C VAL A 54 8.29 4.71 -1.91
N CYS A 55 8.49 5.17 -0.67
CA CYS A 55 7.44 5.85 0.07
C CYS A 55 7.10 7.22 -0.54
N PRO A 56 5.90 7.78 -0.29
CA PRO A 56 5.50 9.07 -0.83
C PRO A 56 6.48 10.21 -0.51
N GLN A 57 7.05 10.21 0.71
CA GLN A 57 8.03 11.21 1.10
C GLN A 57 9.29 11.14 0.23
N CYS A 58 9.90 9.96 0.09
CA CYS A 58 11.07 9.77 -0.76
C CYS A 58 10.77 9.99 -2.25
N TYR A 59 9.54 9.72 -2.69
CA TYR A 59 9.10 10.06 -4.04
C TYR A 59 9.07 11.58 -4.23
N SER A 60 8.42 12.32 -3.33
CA SER A 60 8.37 13.80 -3.41
C SER A 60 9.75 14.45 -3.39
N GLU A 61 10.68 13.97 -2.56
CA GLU A 61 12.05 14.50 -2.53
C GLU A 61 12.82 14.30 -3.86
N GLN A 62 12.49 13.28 -4.66
CA GLN A 62 13.15 13.03 -5.94
C GLN A 62 12.65 13.94 -7.08
N TYR A 63 11.41 14.40 -6.98
CA TYR A 63 10.75 15.18 -8.03
C TYR A 63 10.44 16.62 -7.59
N LYS A 64 11.01 17.06 -6.47
CA LYS A 64 11.13 18.50 -6.16
C LYS A 64 12.15 19.10 -7.14
N SER A 65 11.63 19.62 -8.26
CA SER A 65 12.36 20.54 -9.14
C SER A 65 12.52 21.90 -8.48
#